data_AF-A0A1I2EHW2-F1
#
_entry.id   AF-A0A1I2EHW2-F1
#
_cell.length_a   1.000
_cell.length_b   1.000
_cell.length_c   1.000
_cell.angle_alpha   90.00
_cell.angle_beta   90.00
_cell.angle_gamma   90.00
#
_symmetry.space_group_name_H-M   'P 1'
#
loop_
_entity.id
_entity.type
_entity.pdbx_description
1 polymer ?
#
loop_
_entity_poly.entity_id
_entity_poly.type
_entity_poly.pdbx_seq_one_letter_code
_entity_poly.pdbx_strand_id
1 'polypeptide(L)'
;MNIENMDLDFNIDDNKVDDELIDATMSDEDILARLSDTPIIAEKILPIKRIQAPITIKSLSEIQLKNIRKQCTKIRKENGQNKEIFDNQQFKMTVLKYGIVKPQINDAILREKNLSSIESFWVRFLSPGEIEKIVEEITILSGFGTEFDEDLLKNE
;
A
#
# COMPACT_ATOMS: atom_id res chain seq x y z
N MET A 1 -19.37 8.82 41.87
CA MET A 1 -19.52 7.87 40.75
C MET A 1 -18.21 7.98 39.98
N ASN A 2 -17.29 7.05 40.25
CA ASN A 2 -15.95 7.07 39.68
C ASN A 2 -16.02 6.64 38.22
N ILE A 3 -15.44 7.44 37.33
CA ILE A 3 -15.15 7.04 35.96
C ILE A 3 -13.72 6.51 36.01
N GLU A 4 -13.58 5.19 36.02
CA GLU A 4 -12.29 4.54 35.84
C GLU A 4 -11.83 4.79 34.40
N ASN A 5 -10.71 5.50 34.26
CA ASN A 5 -9.97 5.59 33.02
C ASN A 5 -9.41 4.20 32.73
N MET A 6 -9.97 3.55 31.72
CA MET A 6 -9.45 2.30 31.19
C MET A 6 -8.45 2.66 30.10
N ASP A 7 -7.19 2.78 30.50
CA ASP A 7 -6.06 2.91 29.58
C ASP A 7 -5.97 1.63 28.74
N LEU A 8 -6.50 1.68 27.52
CA LEU A 8 -6.35 0.64 26.52
C LEU A 8 -4.96 0.78 25.90
N ASP A 9 -4.00 0.07 26.48
CA ASP A 9 -2.70 -0.19 25.87
C ASP A 9 -2.90 -0.89 24.53
N PHE A 10 -2.89 -0.09 23.46
CA PHE A 10 -2.83 -0.58 22.09
C PHE A 10 -1.38 -1.04 21.84
N ASN A 11 -1.08 -2.25 22.30
CA ASN A 11 0.14 -2.96 21.91
C ASN A 11 -0.01 -3.33 20.43
N ILE A 12 0.39 -2.40 19.55
CA ILE A 12 0.62 -2.69 18.14
C ILE A 12 1.94 -3.47 18.17
N ASP A 13 1.81 -4.80 18.11
CA ASP A 13 2.90 -5.67 17.71
C ASP A 13 3.25 -5.26 16.28
N ASP A 14 4.20 -4.34 16.16
CA ASP A 14 4.83 -3.97 14.91
C ASP A 14 5.29 -5.28 14.27
N ASN A 15 4.72 -5.58 13.10
CA ASN A 15 5.06 -6.73 12.27
C ASN A 15 6.53 -7.15 12.47
N LYS A 16 6.74 -8.21 13.26
CA LYS A 16 8.00 -8.94 13.26
C LYS A 16 8.16 -9.55 11.87
N VAL A 17 8.77 -8.79 10.97
CA VAL A 17 9.83 -9.39 10.18
C VAL A 17 10.89 -9.66 11.22
N ASP A 18 11.09 -10.92 11.58
CA ASP A 18 12.27 -11.27 12.36
C ASP A 18 13.44 -10.68 11.57
N ASP A 19 14.17 -9.72 12.14
CA ASP A 19 15.44 -9.22 11.61
C ASP A 19 16.48 -10.36 11.71
N GLU A 20 16.19 -11.49 11.07
CA GLU A 20 17.18 -12.52 10.81
C GLU A 20 18.20 -11.87 9.89
N LEU A 21 19.40 -11.68 10.45
CA LEU A 21 20.53 -11.21 9.67
C LEU A 21 20.67 -12.07 8.41
N ILE A 22 20.79 -11.41 7.27
CA ILE A 22 20.90 -12.03 5.96
C ILE A 22 22.30 -12.62 5.85
N ASP A 23 22.38 -13.94 5.69
CA ASP A 23 23.64 -14.64 5.47
C ASP A 23 24.24 -14.25 4.12
N ALA A 24 25.35 -13.51 4.15
CA ALA A 24 26.07 -13.08 2.95
C ALA A 24 26.71 -14.26 2.18
N THR A 25 26.78 -15.45 2.78
CA THR A 25 27.36 -16.67 2.18
C THR A 25 26.32 -17.62 1.60
N MET A 26 25.05 -17.19 1.49
CA MET A 26 23.96 -17.97 0.90
C MET A 26 24.31 -18.47 -0.50
N SER A 27 24.00 -19.74 -0.79
CA SER A 27 24.28 -20.33 -2.11
C SER A 27 23.40 -19.73 -3.21
N ASP A 28 23.89 -19.72 -4.46
CA ASP A 28 23.11 -19.26 -5.62
C ASP A 28 21.76 -19.99 -5.75
N GLU A 29 21.72 -21.29 -5.43
CA GLU A 29 20.49 -22.10 -5.50
C GLU A 29 19.46 -21.64 -4.44
N ASP A 30 19.90 -21.34 -3.22
CA ASP A 30 19.05 -20.83 -2.15
C ASP A 30 18.54 -19.41 -2.46
N ILE A 31 19.40 -18.54 -3.03
CA ILE A 31 19.01 -17.19 -3.47
C ILE A 31 17.93 -17.29 -4.55
N LEU A 32 18.15 -18.13 -5.56
CA LEU A 32 17.20 -18.32 -6.66
C LEU A 32 15.87 -18.93 -6.19
N ALA A 33 15.89 -19.86 -5.24
CA ALA A 33 14.67 -20.40 -4.64
C ALA A 33 13.83 -19.29 -4.01
N ARG A 34 14.46 -18.41 -3.19
CA ARG A 34 13.78 -17.27 -2.56
C ARG A 34 13.20 -16.27 -3.56
N LEU A 35 13.87 -16.05 -4.70
CA LEU A 35 13.40 -15.15 -5.76
C LEU A 35 12.31 -15.77 -6.65
N SER A 36 12.28 -17.10 -6.77
CA SER A 36 11.39 -17.84 -7.67
C SER A 36 10.05 -18.22 -7.02
N ASP A 37 9.95 -18.07 -5.69
CA ASP A 37 8.72 -18.33 -4.94
C ASP A 37 7.61 -17.32 -5.25
N THR A 38 6.41 -17.58 -4.69
CA THR A 38 5.25 -16.69 -4.81
C THR A 38 5.65 -15.27 -4.43
N PRO A 39 5.21 -14.23 -5.18
CA PRO A 39 5.62 -12.85 -4.91
C PRO A 39 5.42 -12.51 -3.43
N ILE A 40 6.50 -12.10 -2.78
CA ILE A 40 6.46 -11.65 -1.38
C ILE A 40 5.67 -10.35 -1.34
N ILE A 41 4.48 -10.41 -0.73
CA ILE A 41 3.61 -9.25 -0.55
C ILE A 41 3.77 -8.78 0.89
N ALA A 42 4.36 -7.60 1.08
CA ALA A 42 4.45 -6.96 2.39
C ALA A 42 3.09 -6.37 2.75
N GLU A 43 2.58 -6.64 3.95
CA GLU A 43 1.34 -6.06 4.46
C GLU A 43 1.58 -5.21 5.72
N LYS A 44 0.80 -4.14 5.89
CA LYS A 44 0.87 -3.26 7.06
C LYS A 44 -0.54 -2.87 7.51
N ILE A 45 -0.75 -2.83 8.82
CA ILE A 45 -1.98 -2.32 9.41
C ILE A 45 -1.79 -0.84 9.72
N LEU A 46 -2.67 0.01 9.20
CA LEU A 46 -2.68 1.45 9.45
C LEU A 46 -3.91 1.85 10.27
N PRO A 47 -3.73 2.46 11.46
CA PRO A 47 -4.86 2.99 12.22
C PRO A 47 -5.34 4.33 11.65
N ILE A 48 -6.64 4.44 11.38
CA ILE A 48 -7.26 5.72 10.99
C ILE A 48 -7.98 6.33 12.20
N LYS A 49 -7.26 7.20 12.92
CA LYS A 49 -7.70 7.78 14.21
C LYS A 49 -9.10 8.38 14.17
N ARG A 50 -9.43 9.15 13.12
CA ARG A 50 -10.71 9.87 13.00
C ARG A 50 -11.92 8.95 12.96
N ILE A 51 -11.79 7.79 12.31
CA ILE A 51 -12.87 6.79 12.20
C ILE A 51 -12.74 5.67 13.22
N GLN A 52 -11.68 5.69 14.05
CA GLN A 52 -11.39 4.68 15.07
C GLN A 52 -11.39 3.25 14.51
N ALA A 53 -10.88 3.09 13.28
CA ALA A 53 -10.82 1.80 12.60
C ALA A 53 -9.46 1.61 11.90
N PRO A 54 -8.91 0.38 11.88
CA PRO A 54 -7.73 0.07 11.10
C PRO A 54 -8.09 -0.26 9.66
N ILE A 55 -7.14 -0.02 8.75
CA ILE A 55 -7.11 -0.62 7.42
C ILE A 55 -5.86 -1.48 7.28
N THR A 56 -5.91 -2.50 6.44
CA THR A 56 -4.72 -3.26 6.06
C THR A 56 -4.38 -2.91 4.63
N ILE A 57 -3.13 -2.52 4.42
CA ILE A 57 -2.56 -2.22 3.11
C ILE A 57 -1.50 -3.26 2.74
N LYS A 58 -1.18 -3.33 1.46
CA LYS A 58 -0.12 -4.18 0.93
C LYS A 58 0.77 -3.47 -0.08
N SER A 59 1.95 -4.03 -0.30
CA SER A 59 2.84 -3.64 -1.40
C SER A 59 2.21 -3.94 -2.76
N LEU A 60 2.59 -3.14 -3.76
CA LEU A 60 2.27 -3.34 -5.16
C LEU A 60 3.54 -3.69 -5.91
N SER A 61 3.47 -4.68 -6.80
CA SER A 61 4.63 -5.03 -7.62
C SER A 61 4.93 -3.94 -8.65
N GLU A 62 6.17 -3.89 -9.14
CA GLU A 62 6.58 -2.96 -10.20
C GLU A 62 5.67 -3.08 -11.45
N ILE A 63 5.28 -4.30 -11.82
CA ILE A 63 4.36 -4.55 -12.94
C ILE A 63 2.99 -3.90 -12.67
N GLN A 64 2.46 -4.04 -11.45
CA GLN A 64 1.19 -3.42 -11.08
C GLN A 64 1.28 -1.90 -11.12
N LEU A 65 2.29 -1.31 -10.48
CA LEU A 65 2.48 0.15 -10.46
C LEU A 65 2.70 0.72 -11.86
N LYS A 66 3.49 0.07 -12.70
CA LYS A 66 3.68 0.46 -14.11
C LYS A 66 2.37 0.42 -14.89
N ASN A 67 1.56 -0.61 -14.70
CA ASN A 67 0.26 -0.72 -15.35
C ASN A 67 -0.70 0.37 -14.87
N ILE A 68 -0.72 0.65 -13.57
CA ILE A 68 -1.53 1.73 -12.99
C ILE A 68 -1.09 3.09 -13.57
N ARG A 69 0.21 3.37 -13.60
CA ARG A 69 0.75 4.60 -14.21
C ARG A 69 0.31 4.74 -15.67
N LYS A 70 0.45 3.67 -16.46
CA LYS A 70 0.02 3.65 -17.87
C LYS A 70 -1.48 3.91 -18.02
N GLN A 71 -2.33 3.32 -17.18
CA GLN A 71 -3.77 3.53 -17.20
C GLN A 71 -4.17 4.97 -16.86
N CYS A 72 -3.33 5.67 -16.08
CA CYS A 72 -3.56 7.05 -15.66
C CYS A 72 -2.88 8.07 -16.58
N THR A 73 -2.11 7.65 -17.58
CA THR A 73 -1.53 8.53 -18.61
C THR A 73 -2.36 8.48 -19.88
N LYS A 74 -2.82 9.65 -20.34
CA LYS A 74 -3.54 9.80 -21.62
C LYS A 74 -2.70 10.62 -22.59
N ILE A 75 -2.70 10.22 -23.85
CA ILE A 75 -2.10 11.01 -24.93
C ILE A 75 -3.17 11.95 -25.46
N ARG A 76 -2.91 13.26 -25.41
CA ARG A 76 -3.76 14.30 -25.98
C ARG A 76 -2.99 15.04 -27.06
N LYS A 77 -3.65 15.30 -28.19
CA LYS A 77 -3.07 16.14 -29.24
C LYS A 77 -3.33 17.61 -28.91
N GLU A 78 -2.25 18.36 -28.64
CA GLU A 78 -2.29 19.81 -28.41
C GLU A 78 -1.38 20.48 -29.46
N ASN A 79 -1.93 21.42 -30.25
CA ASN A 79 -1.20 22.16 -31.29
C ASN A 79 -0.41 21.28 -32.28
N GLY A 80 -0.98 20.13 -32.67
CA GLY A 80 -0.33 19.21 -33.62
C GLY A 80 0.70 18.26 -32.99
N GLN A 81 1.04 18.43 -31.72
CA GLN A 81 1.97 17.57 -30.99
C GLN A 81 1.22 16.63 -30.03
N ASN A 82 1.73 15.41 -29.85
CA ASN A 82 1.23 14.48 -28.86
C ASN A 82 1.82 14.85 -27.50
N LYS A 83 0.97 15.11 -26.51
CA LYS A 83 1.35 15.40 -25.14
C LYS A 83 0.79 14.34 -24.21
N GLU A 84 1.64 13.80 -23.35
CA GLU A 84 1.22 12.90 -22.29
C GLU A 84 0.68 13.72 -21.11
N ILE A 85 -0.52 13.39 -20.66
CA ILE A 85 -1.19 13.99 -19.51
C ILE A 85 -1.40 12.88 -18.48
N PHE A 86 -0.75 13.02 -17.34
CA PHE A 86 -0.88 12.11 -16.21
C PHE A 86 -1.98 12.58 -15.26
N ASP A 87 -2.96 11.71 -15.01
CA ASP A 87 -4.04 11.94 -14.07
C ASP A 87 -3.63 11.46 -12.67
N ASN A 88 -3.09 12.38 -11.87
CA ASN A 88 -2.63 12.08 -10.51
C ASN A 88 -3.78 11.64 -9.58
N GLN A 89 -4.99 12.14 -9.79
CA GLN A 89 -6.13 11.76 -8.98
C GLN A 89 -6.55 10.31 -9.29
N GLN A 90 -6.67 9.98 -10.58
CA GLN A 90 -6.94 8.61 -11.00
C GLN A 90 -5.85 7.66 -10.51
N PHE A 91 -4.58 8.06 -10.55
CA PHE A 91 -3.46 7.27 -10.04
C PHE A 91 -3.63 6.92 -8.57
N LYS A 92 -3.80 7.92 -7.69
CA LYS A 92 -3.99 7.71 -6.25
C LYS A 92 -5.18 6.80 -5.94
N MET A 93 -6.30 7.01 -6.61
CA MET A 93 -7.50 6.18 -6.41
C MET A 93 -7.27 4.73 -6.85
N THR A 94 -6.54 4.53 -7.94
CA THR A 94 -6.21 3.19 -8.43
C THR A 94 -5.23 2.50 -7.49
N VAL A 95 -4.23 3.22 -6.95
CA VAL A 95 -3.31 2.69 -5.94
C VAL A 95 -4.06 2.25 -4.68
N LEU A 96 -4.97 3.07 -4.16
CA LEU A 96 -5.81 2.69 -3.00
C LEU A 96 -6.62 1.43 -3.25
N LYS A 97 -7.26 1.33 -4.42
CA LYS A 97 -8.08 0.18 -4.79
C LYS A 97 -7.30 -1.13 -4.79
N TYR A 98 -6.06 -1.12 -5.26
CA TYR A 98 -5.24 -2.33 -5.31
C TYR A 98 -4.43 -2.56 -4.03
N GLY A 99 -4.08 -1.48 -3.32
CA GLY A 99 -3.23 -1.52 -2.14
C GLY A 99 -3.99 -1.76 -0.84
N ILE A 100 -5.27 -1.42 -0.72
CA ILE A 100 -6.06 -1.75 0.48
C ILE A 100 -6.63 -3.16 0.37
N VAL A 101 -6.28 -4.05 1.31
CA VAL A 101 -6.79 -5.42 1.39
C VAL A 101 -7.89 -5.59 2.44
N LYS A 102 -7.90 -4.76 3.49
CA LYS A 102 -8.99 -4.73 4.50
C LYS A 102 -9.38 -3.29 4.84
N PRO A 103 -10.68 -2.96 4.89
CA PRO A 103 -11.82 -3.81 4.54
C PRO A 103 -11.88 -4.13 3.03
N GLN A 104 -12.40 -5.30 2.68
CA GLN A 104 -12.70 -5.64 1.29
C GLN A 104 -14.02 -4.96 0.87
N ILE A 105 -13.96 -4.17 -0.20
CA ILE A 105 -15.12 -3.49 -0.77
C ILE A 105 -15.63 -4.31 -1.96
N ASN A 106 -16.87 -4.77 -1.88
CA ASN A 106 -17.53 -5.54 -2.93
C ASN A 106 -18.80 -4.82 -3.42
N ASP A 107 -19.40 -5.33 -4.50
CA ASP A 107 -20.57 -4.69 -5.12
C ASP A 107 -21.79 -4.60 -4.20
N ALA A 108 -21.94 -5.53 -3.25
CA ALA A 108 -23.04 -5.49 -2.29
C ALA A 108 -22.90 -4.27 -1.36
N ILE A 109 -21.69 -4.03 -0.84
CA ILE A 109 -21.36 -2.85 -0.03
C ILE A 109 -21.57 -1.57 -0.84
N LEU A 110 -21.11 -1.54 -2.09
CA LEU A 110 -21.27 -0.36 -2.95
C LEU A 110 -22.75 -0.03 -3.20
N ARG A 111 -23.58 -1.04 -3.48
CA ARG A 111 -25.04 -0.86 -3.63
C ARG A 111 -25.70 -0.37 -2.35
N GLU A 112 -25.38 -0.96 -1.19
CA GLU A 112 -25.92 -0.53 0.10
C GLU A 112 -25.60 0.94 0.39
N LYS A 113 -24.40 1.40 0.01
CA LYS A 113 -23.96 2.79 0.22
C LYS A 113 -24.34 3.75 -0.92
N ASN A 114 -25.06 3.28 -1.95
CA ASN A 114 -25.38 4.04 -3.17
C ASN A 114 -24.13 4.65 -3.83
N LEU A 115 -23.09 3.84 -4.02
CA LEU A 115 -21.83 4.23 -4.63
C LEU A 115 -21.61 3.48 -5.94
N SER A 116 -21.04 4.15 -6.93
CA SER A 116 -20.80 3.59 -8.27
C SER A 116 -19.50 2.82 -8.38
N SER A 117 -18.54 3.03 -7.46
CA SER A 117 -17.21 2.43 -7.56
C SER A 117 -16.47 2.39 -6.21
N ILE A 118 -15.44 1.55 -6.15
CA ILE A 118 -14.52 1.44 -4.98
C ILE A 118 -13.81 2.78 -4.74
N GLU A 119 -13.41 3.46 -5.81
CA GLU A 119 -12.78 4.79 -5.75
C GLU A 119 -13.73 5.81 -5.09
N SER A 120 -15.01 5.78 -5.45
CA SER A 120 -16.04 6.64 -4.84
C SER A 120 -16.26 6.35 -3.36
N PHE A 121 -16.08 5.09 -2.94
CA PHE A 121 -16.11 4.72 -1.53
C PHE A 121 -14.98 5.40 -0.77
N TRP A 122 -13.73 5.25 -1.22
CA TRP A 122 -12.59 5.82 -0.51
C TRP A 122 -12.63 7.34 -0.43
N VAL A 123 -13.00 8.04 -1.49
CA VAL A 123 -13.14 9.51 -1.47
C VAL A 123 -14.24 9.99 -0.52
N ARG A 124 -15.29 9.20 -0.29
CA ARG A 124 -16.37 9.55 0.62
C ARG A 124 -15.98 9.38 2.09
N PHE A 125 -15.17 8.36 2.40
CA PHE A 125 -14.85 8.00 3.78
C PHE A 125 -13.50 8.54 4.27
N LEU A 126 -12.54 8.75 3.37
CA LEU A 126 -11.21 9.28 3.68
C LEU A 126 -11.11 10.74 3.30
N SER A 127 -10.45 11.51 4.15
CA SER A 127 -10.04 12.87 3.85
C SER A 127 -8.88 12.88 2.84
N PRO A 128 -8.66 13.98 2.10
CA PRO A 128 -7.55 14.08 1.15
C PRO A 128 -6.18 13.79 1.77
N GLY A 129 -5.94 14.25 3.00
CA GLY A 129 -4.69 13.98 3.70
C GLY A 129 -4.52 12.52 4.14
N GLU A 130 -5.61 11.82 4.48
CA GLU A 130 -5.56 10.37 4.75
C GLU A 130 -5.27 9.60 3.45
N ILE A 131 -5.86 9.99 2.33
CA ILE A 131 -5.59 9.41 1.00
C ILE A 131 -4.11 9.51 0.63
N GLU A 132 -3.52 10.71 0.73
CA GLU A 132 -2.10 10.91 0.39
C GLU A 132 -1.20 10.00 1.25
N LYS A 133 -1.42 9.99 2.57
CA LYS A 133 -0.63 9.17 3.50
C LYS A 133 -0.74 7.69 3.20
N ILE A 134 -1.94 7.20 2.91
CA ILE A 134 -2.13 5.77 2.62
C ILE A 134 -1.43 5.40 1.30
N VAL A 135 -1.51 6.25 0.28
CA VAL A 135 -0.79 6.04 -1.00
C VAL A 135 0.72 6.05 -0.79
N GLU A 136 1.23 6.98 0.02
CA GLU A 136 2.64 7.04 0.40
C GLU A 136 3.09 5.76 1.11
N GLU A 137 2.36 5.31 2.12
CA GLU A 137 2.64 4.06 2.85
C GLU A 137 2.61 2.83 1.94
N ILE A 138 1.66 2.74 1.00
CA ILE A 138 1.64 1.67 -0.02
C ILE A 138 2.90 1.73 -0.90
N THR A 139 3.34 2.94 -1.26
CA THR A 139 4.51 3.17 -2.10
C THR A 139 5.80 2.78 -1.36
N ILE A 140 5.92 3.14 -0.08
CA ILE A 140 7.02 2.72 0.80
C ILE A 140 7.06 1.19 0.94
N LEU A 141 5.91 0.54 1.21
CA LEU A 141 5.84 -0.93 1.24
C LEU A 141 6.23 -1.58 -0.09
N SER A 142 6.10 -0.86 -1.20
CA SER A 142 6.51 -1.32 -2.52
C SER A 142 8.02 -1.12 -2.78
N GLY A 143 8.79 -0.70 -1.77
CA GLY A 143 10.24 -0.52 -1.84
C GLY A 143 10.69 0.85 -2.36
N PHE A 144 9.78 1.83 -2.47
CA PHE A 144 10.16 3.18 -2.87
C PHE A 144 10.66 3.97 -1.66
N GLY A 145 11.80 4.62 -1.81
CA GLY A 145 12.39 5.44 -0.73
C GLY A 145 12.96 4.61 0.43
N THR A 146 13.04 3.29 0.28
CA THR A 146 13.76 2.41 1.19
C THR A 146 15.18 2.22 0.70
N GLU A 147 16.15 2.31 1.60
CA GLU A 147 17.55 2.00 1.32
C GLU A 147 17.81 0.52 1.64
N PHE A 148 18.82 -0.08 0.99
CA PHE A 148 19.31 -1.37 1.42
C PHE A 148 20.13 -1.16 2.69
N ASP A 149 19.80 -1.90 3.74
CA ASP A 149 20.45 -1.78 5.04
C ASP A 149 21.58 -2.80 5.14
N GLU A 150 22.82 -2.31 5.11
CA GLU A 150 24.03 -3.14 5.24
C GLU A 150 24.16 -3.76 6.64
N ASP A 151 23.57 -3.15 7.68
CA ASP A 151 23.62 -3.66 9.05
C ASP A 151 22.81 -4.95 9.22
N LEU A 152 21.93 -5.27 8.26
CA LEU A 152 21.22 -6.54 8.18
C LEU A 152 22.09 -7.70 7.68
N LEU A 153 23.30 -7.44 7.17
CA LEU A 153 24.17 -8.51 6.70
C LEU A 153 24.93 -9.17 7.86
N LYS A 154 24.80 -10.50 7.95
CA LYS A 154 25.69 -11.29 8.79
C LYS A 154 27.00 -11.52 8.02
N ASN A 155 28.04 -10.80 8.43
CA ASN A 155 29.41 -11.14 8.06
C ASN A 155 29.96 -12.07 9.16
N GLU A 156 30.47 -13.24 8.78
CA GLU A 156 31.13 -14.17 9.71
C GLU A 156 32.32 -13.53 10.45
#